data_AF-A0A1E1WUF4-F1
#
_entry.id   AF-A0A1E1WUF4-F1
#
_cell.length_a   1.000
_cell.length_b   1.000
_cell.length_c   1.000
_cell.angle_alpha   90.00
_cell.angle_beta   90.00
_cell.angle_gamma   90.00
#
_symmetry.space_group_name_H-M   'P 1'
#
loop_
_entity.id
_entity.type
_entity.pdbx_description
1 polymer ?
#
loop_
_entity_poly.entity_id
_entity_poly.type
_entity_poly.pdbx_seq_one_letter_code
_entity_poly.pdbx_strand_id
1 'polypeptide(L)'
;GLRLQGQSVQGLTDGVIDDRPLWPMVYYCLRSGDANAALHCLRKAGRDHEEFIGALEEHISNPEKPLSDKLQTAINFQYRIQVRNSTDPYKRAVYCVIGCCDTNDEHSEVAKTADDYLWLKLSIIKTRPNSDSDSFTYSDLQKMILEEYGETHYHAYEKPLVYFQVLTLTGQFEPAIEFLSRIQRYQVHGVHMALALHDVYMLGTPRNVQAPLLSVDTDDPVPLRRLNLARLL
;
A
#
# COMPACT_ATOMS: atom_id res chain seq x y z
N GLY A 1 20.32 -11.00 12.46
CA GLY A 1 19.38 -12.13 12.36
C GLY A 1 18.12 -11.80 13.12
N LEU A 2 17.01 -11.60 12.43
CA LEU A 2 15.71 -11.29 13.04
C LEU A 2 15.28 -12.49 13.90
N ARG A 3 15.41 -12.37 15.23
CA ARG A 3 14.70 -13.26 16.17
C ARG A 3 13.29 -12.71 16.28
N LEU A 4 12.30 -13.47 15.85
CA LEU A 4 10.89 -13.24 16.12
C LEU A 4 10.63 -13.49 17.61
N GLN A 5 11.21 -12.68 18.50
CA GLN A 5 10.88 -12.69 19.91
C GLN A 5 9.67 -11.77 20.11
N GLY A 6 8.48 -12.37 20.15
CA GLY A 6 7.28 -11.66 20.63
C GLY A 6 5.97 -12.04 19.95
N GLN A 7 5.99 -12.66 18.77
CA GLN A 7 4.75 -13.16 18.15
C GLN A 7 4.53 -14.61 18.52
N SER A 8 3.37 -14.90 19.10
CA SER A 8 2.94 -16.26 19.37
C SER A 8 3.00 -17.09 18.08
N VAL A 9 3.77 -18.18 18.08
CA VAL A 9 3.80 -19.16 16.98
C VAL A 9 2.44 -19.87 16.82
N GLN A 10 1.52 -19.66 17.77
CA GLN A 10 0.15 -20.14 17.71
C GLN A 10 -0.57 -19.59 16.49
N GLY A 11 -1.09 -20.50 15.66
CA GLY A 11 -1.86 -20.17 14.45
C GLY A 11 -1.07 -20.18 13.15
N LEU A 12 0.27 -20.26 13.19
CA LEU A 12 1.09 -20.34 11.98
C LEU A 12 0.97 -21.73 11.33
N THR A 13 0.97 -21.76 9.99
CA THR A 13 0.66 -22.96 9.19
C THR A 13 1.81 -23.33 8.25
N ASP A 14 1.72 -24.53 7.65
CA ASP A 14 2.62 -25.04 6.60
C ASP A 14 4.10 -25.22 7.01
N GLY A 15 4.35 -25.36 8.31
CA GLY A 15 5.64 -25.80 8.84
C GLY A 15 6.70 -24.72 8.92
N VAL A 16 7.97 -25.15 8.88
CA VAL A 16 9.14 -24.31 9.13
C VAL A 16 10.22 -24.51 8.06
N ILE A 17 11.00 -23.46 7.84
CA ILE A 17 12.22 -23.46 7.03
C ILE A 17 13.35 -22.91 7.90
N ASP A 18 14.44 -23.67 8.02
CA ASP A 18 15.58 -23.29 8.87
C ASP A 18 15.15 -22.91 10.29
N ASP A 19 14.28 -23.74 10.88
CA ASP A 19 13.67 -23.55 12.21
C ASP A 19 12.85 -22.25 12.38
N ARG A 20 12.42 -21.63 11.27
CA ARG A 20 11.58 -20.44 11.26
C ARG A 20 10.25 -20.71 10.55
N PRO A 21 9.12 -20.15 11.00
CA PRO A 21 7.84 -20.36 10.33
C PRO A 21 7.85 -19.85 8.87
N LEU A 22 7.30 -20.62 7.94
CA LEU A 22 7.32 -20.34 6.50
C LEU A 22 6.73 -18.97 6.15
N TRP A 23 5.46 -18.73 6.50
CA TRP A 23 4.74 -17.55 6.02
C TRP A 23 5.28 -16.21 6.53
N PRO A 24 5.71 -16.07 7.80
CA PRO A 24 6.45 -14.89 8.23
C PRO A 24 7.73 -14.66 7.43
N MET A 25 8.50 -15.70 7.11
CA MET A 25 9.71 -15.56 6.30
C MET A 25 9.36 -15.04 4.90
N VAL A 26 8.38 -15.65 4.23
CA VAL A 26 7.91 -15.22 2.90
C VAL A 26 7.40 -13.78 2.95
N TYR A 27 6.57 -13.43 3.93
CA TYR A 27 6.03 -12.09 4.11
C TYR A 27 7.14 -11.04 4.27
N TYR A 28 8.09 -11.26 5.17
CA TYR A 28 9.15 -10.27 5.40
C TYR A 28 10.16 -10.18 4.26
N CYS A 29 10.38 -11.27 3.50
CA CYS A 29 11.11 -11.21 2.24
C CYS A 29 10.39 -10.30 1.22
N LEU A 30 9.07 -10.48 1.02
CA LEU A 30 8.29 -9.60 0.15
C LEU A 30 8.27 -8.14 0.64
N ARG A 31 8.06 -7.93 1.94
CA ARG A 31 8.02 -6.60 2.58
C ARG A 31 9.33 -5.83 2.48
N SER A 32 10.46 -6.53 2.37
CA SER A 32 11.79 -5.95 2.15
C SER A 32 12.15 -5.75 0.67
N GLY A 33 11.25 -6.16 -0.25
CA GLY A 33 11.48 -6.07 -1.68
C GLY A 33 12.28 -7.25 -2.27
N ASP A 34 12.61 -8.28 -1.48
CA ASP A 34 13.34 -9.46 -1.93
C ASP A 34 12.38 -10.63 -2.23
N ALA A 35 11.66 -10.52 -3.34
CA ALA A 35 10.75 -11.56 -3.80
C ALA A 35 11.48 -12.87 -4.18
N ASN A 36 12.76 -12.81 -4.55
CA ASN A 36 13.56 -14.00 -4.84
C ASN A 36 13.87 -14.81 -3.57
N ALA A 37 14.16 -14.14 -2.45
CA ALA A 37 14.28 -14.82 -1.16
C ALA A 37 12.95 -15.45 -0.70
N ALA A 38 11.82 -14.78 -0.96
CA ALA A 38 10.49 -15.34 -0.71
C ALA A 38 10.26 -16.63 -1.53
N LEU A 39 10.64 -16.60 -2.81
CA LEU A 39 10.56 -17.75 -3.72
C LEU A 39 11.47 -18.90 -3.26
N HIS A 40 12.68 -18.59 -2.80
CA HIS A 40 13.60 -19.58 -2.24
C HIS A 40 12.99 -20.28 -1.02
N CYS A 41 12.34 -19.53 -0.11
CA CYS A 41 11.64 -20.10 1.03
C CYS A 41 10.56 -21.09 0.58
N LEU A 42 9.65 -20.67 -0.30
CA LEU A 42 8.55 -21.53 -0.78
C LEU A 42 9.06 -22.82 -1.45
N ARG A 43 10.08 -22.74 -2.29
CA ARG A 43 10.68 -23.91 -2.94
C ARG A 43 11.31 -24.89 -1.94
N LYS A 44 11.84 -24.38 -0.82
CA LYS A 44 12.42 -25.20 0.25
C LYS A 44 11.37 -25.86 1.14
N ALA A 45 10.17 -25.28 1.26
CA ALA A 45 9.06 -25.87 2.01
C ALA A 45 8.50 -27.15 1.37
N GLY A 46 8.59 -27.30 0.05
CA GLY A 46 8.19 -28.53 -0.66
C GLY A 46 7.24 -28.29 -1.82
N ARG A 47 6.56 -29.36 -2.28
CA ARG A 47 5.71 -29.34 -3.48
C ARG A 47 4.30 -28.79 -3.25
N ASP A 48 3.88 -28.62 -2.00
CA ASP A 48 2.52 -28.17 -1.66
C ASP A 48 2.23 -26.72 -2.10
N HIS A 49 3.25 -25.99 -2.55
CA HIS A 49 3.16 -24.60 -2.96
C HIS A 49 3.43 -24.37 -4.46
N GLU A 50 3.46 -25.41 -5.30
CA GLU A 50 3.83 -25.29 -6.74
C GLU A 50 3.01 -24.23 -7.50
N GLU A 51 1.68 -24.18 -7.28
CA GLU A 51 0.82 -23.17 -7.93
C GLU A 51 1.13 -21.74 -7.43
N PHE A 52 1.38 -21.58 -6.13
CA PHE A 52 1.73 -20.27 -5.54
C PHE A 52 3.14 -19.82 -5.96
N ILE A 53 4.08 -20.77 -6.08
CA ILE A 53 5.42 -20.55 -6.64
C ILE A 53 5.30 -20.01 -8.08
N GLY A 54 4.46 -20.63 -8.92
CA GLY A 54 4.23 -20.15 -10.28
C GLY A 54 3.63 -18.73 -10.32
N ALA A 55 2.69 -18.42 -9.42
CA ALA A 55 2.14 -17.07 -9.30
C ALA A 55 3.20 -16.05 -8.85
N LEU A 56 4.06 -16.41 -7.89
CA LEU A 56 5.15 -15.55 -7.44
C LEU A 56 6.21 -15.34 -8.52
N GLU A 57 6.54 -16.36 -9.32
CA GLU A 57 7.46 -16.25 -10.46
C GLU A 57 6.92 -15.30 -11.53
N GLU A 58 5.62 -15.39 -11.84
CA GLU A 58 4.96 -14.47 -12.76
C GLU A 58 4.98 -13.03 -12.21
N HIS A 59 4.68 -12.86 -10.92
CA HIS A 59 4.74 -11.57 -10.24
C HIS A 59 6.15 -10.96 -10.24
N ILE A 60 7.19 -11.77 -9.98
CA ILE A 60 8.60 -11.33 -10.06
C ILE A 60 8.94 -10.85 -11.47
N SER A 61 8.45 -11.56 -12.49
CA SER A 61 8.73 -11.25 -13.89
C SER A 61 7.99 -9.99 -14.37
N ASN A 62 6.77 -9.76 -13.86
CA ASN A 62 5.91 -8.65 -14.27
C ASN A 62 5.13 -8.08 -13.06
N PRO A 63 5.78 -7.30 -12.17
CA PRO A 63 5.14 -6.86 -10.92
C PRO A 63 3.95 -5.93 -11.14
N GLU A 64 3.94 -5.16 -12.23
CA GLU A 64 2.87 -4.20 -12.56
C GLU A 64 1.63 -4.88 -13.17
N LYS A 65 1.78 -6.10 -13.70
CA LYS A 65 0.68 -6.81 -14.36
C LYS A 65 -0.05 -7.72 -13.38
N PRO A 66 -1.37 -7.91 -13.56
CA PRO A 66 -2.06 -9.00 -12.89
C PRO A 66 -1.48 -10.35 -13.32
N LEU A 67 -1.68 -11.36 -12.50
CA LEU A 67 -1.39 -12.75 -12.86
C LEU A 67 -2.20 -13.16 -14.10
N SER A 68 -1.68 -14.11 -14.87
CA SER A 68 -2.40 -14.77 -15.95
C SER A 68 -3.72 -15.36 -15.47
N ASP A 69 -4.76 -15.34 -16.31
CA ASP A 69 -6.12 -15.79 -15.92
C ASP A 69 -6.14 -17.19 -15.28
N LYS A 70 -5.28 -18.09 -15.78
CA LYS A 70 -5.11 -19.44 -15.24
C LYS A 70 -4.62 -19.41 -13.79
N LEU A 71 -3.52 -18.70 -13.52
CA LEU A 71 -2.94 -18.60 -12.18
C LEU A 71 -3.85 -17.79 -11.26
N GLN A 72 -4.41 -16.68 -11.75
CA GLN A 72 -5.37 -15.86 -11.00
C GLN A 72 -6.58 -16.68 -10.51
N THR A 73 -7.14 -17.53 -11.38
CA THR A 73 -8.26 -18.42 -11.03
C THR A 73 -7.87 -19.44 -9.96
N ALA A 74 -6.70 -20.06 -10.11
CA ALA A 74 -6.18 -21.03 -9.15
C ALA A 74 -5.94 -20.40 -7.76
N ILE A 75 -5.26 -19.25 -7.72
CA ILE A 75 -4.95 -18.52 -6.49
C ILE A 75 -6.24 -18.03 -5.80
N ASN A 76 -7.20 -17.50 -6.54
CA ASN A 76 -8.49 -17.09 -5.97
C ASN A 76 -9.26 -18.29 -5.39
N PHE A 77 -9.21 -19.45 -6.05
CA PHE A 77 -9.84 -20.66 -5.54
C PHE A 77 -9.17 -21.14 -4.25
N GLN A 78 -7.84 -21.25 -4.22
CA GLN A 78 -7.08 -21.59 -3.03
C GLN A 78 -7.38 -20.62 -1.88
N TYR A 79 -7.40 -19.32 -2.17
CA TYR A 79 -7.68 -18.31 -1.17
C TYR A 79 -9.05 -18.53 -0.53
N ARG A 80 -10.10 -18.65 -1.36
CA ARG A 80 -11.47 -18.82 -0.90
C ARG A 80 -11.68 -20.08 -0.06
N ILE A 81 -11.05 -21.18 -0.45
CA ILE A 81 -11.31 -22.50 0.17
C ILE A 81 -10.40 -22.76 1.37
N GLN A 82 -9.14 -22.34 1.33
CA GLN A 82 -8.13 -22.75 2.31
C GLN A 82 -7.51 -21.59 3.10
N VAL A 83 -7.34 -20.42 2.48
CA VAL A 83 -6.53 -19.35 3.08
C VAL A 83 -7.37 -18.33 3.84
N ARG A 84 -8.55 -17.95 3.33
CA ARG A 84 -9.38 -16.87 3.89
C ARG A 84 -9.66 -17.04 5.38
N ASN A 85 -9.90 -18.26 5.83
CA ASN A 85 -10.17 -18.60 7.23
C ASN A 85 -8.96 -19.25 7.93
N SER A 86 -7.77 -19.21 7.32
CA SER A 86 -6.55 -19.72 7.95
C SER A 86 -6.23 -18.90 9.20
N THR A 87 -5.76 -19.57 10.24
CA THR A 87 -5.29 -18.93 11.47
C THR A 87 -3.98 -18.16 11.27
N ASP A 88 -3.29 -18.36 10.15
CA ASP A 88 -2.00 -17.73 9.85
C ASP A 88 -2.22 -16.37 9.13
N PRO A 89 -2.02 -15.23 9.82
CA PRO A 89 -2.29 -13.93 9.23
C PRO A 89 -1.26 -13.55 8.17
N TYR A 90 -0.04 -14.11 8.23
CA TYR A 90 0.99 -13.89 7.22
C TYR A 90 0.64 -14.60 5.93
N LYS A 91 0.13 -15.82 6.01
CA LYS A 91 -0.37 -16.57 4.84
C LYS A 91 -1.46 -15.78 4.13
N ARG A 92 -2.44 -15.25 4.88
CA ARG A 92 -3.52 -14.43 4.31
C ARG A 92 -2.99 -13.19 3.60
N ALA A 93 -2.11 -12.43 4.26
CA ALA A 93 -1.54 -11.22 3.69
C ALA A 93 -0.69 -11.50 2.42
N VAL A 94 0.13 -12.55 2.44
CA VAL A 94 0.97 -12.94 1.28
C VAL A 94 0.11 -13.32 0.07
N TYR A 95 -0.98 -14.06 0.28
CA TYR A 95 -1.92 -14.39 -0.79
C TYR A 95 -2.59 -13.14 -1.36
N CYS A 96 -2.98 -12.17 -0.54
CA CYS A 96 -3.54 -10.91 -1.02
C CYS A 96 -2.52 -10.07 -1.79
N VAL A 97 -1.26 -9.98 -1.33
CA VAL A 97 -0.19 -9.24 -2.00
C VAL A 97 0.08 -9.77 -3.41
N ILE A 98 0.11 -11.09 -3.60
CA ILE A 98 0.43 -11.70 -4.90
C ILE A 98 -0.83 -11.86 -5.78
N GLY A 99 -1.93 -12.32 -5.19
CA GLY A 99 -3.15 -12.70 -5.90
C GLY A 99 -4.24 -11.63 -5.93
N CYS A 100 -4.13 -10.54 -5.17
CA CYS A 100 -5.16 -9.51 -5.04
C CYS A 100 -6.55 -10.09 -4.66
N CYS A 101 -6.56 -11.11 -3.78
CA CYS A 101 -7.74 -11.95 -3.52
C CYS A 101 -8.83 -11.30 -2.64
N ASP A 102 -8.44 -10.42 -1.72
CA ASP A 102 -9.35 -9.69 -0.84
C ASP A 102 -8.77 -8.31 -0.56
N THR A 103 -9.32 -7.28 -1.22
CA THR A 103 -8.85 -5.89 -1.08
C THR A 103 -9.41 -5.20 0.16
N ASN A 104 -10.47 -5.77 0.76
CA ASN A 104 -11.16 -5.20 1.91
C ASN A 104 -10.50 -5.57 3.23
N ASP A 105 -9.79 -6.71 3.30
CA ASP A 105 -9.02 -7.06 4.50
C ASP A 105 -7.92 -6.00 4.76
N GLU A 106 -7.87 -5.51 5.99
CA GLU A 106 -6.85 -4.56 6.46
C GLU A 106 -5.59 -5.28 6.96
N HIS A 107 -5.68 -6.59 7.20
CA HIS A 107 -4.61 -7.43 7.74
C HIS A 107 -3.97 -6.84 9.01
N SER A 108 -4.78 -6.26 9.90
CA SER A 108 -4.35 -5.58 11.13
C SER A 108 -3.55 -6.46 12.11
N GLU A 109 -3.62 -7.79 11.96
CA GLU A 109 -2.78 -8.75 12.68
C GLU A 109 -1.29 -8.66 12.30
N VAL A 110 -0.96 -8.27 11.07
CA VAL A 110 0.42 -8.09 10.58
C VAL A 110 0.77 -6.63 10.32
N ALA A 111 -0.19 -5.82 9.86
CA ALA A 111 -0.01 -4.39 9.61
C ALA A 111 -0.09 -3.60 10.93
N LYS A 112 1.07 -3.36 11.56
CA LYS A 112 1.13 -2.69 12.88
C LYS A 112 1.45 -1.20 12.79
N THR A 113 1.93 -0.73 11.65
CA THR A 113 2.30 0.66 11.42
C THR A 113 1.59 1.23 10.20
N ALA A 114 1.55 2.56 10.08
CA ALA A 114 1.04 3.23 8.89
C ALA A 114 1.80 2.80 7.62
N ASP A 115 3.13 2.60 7.74
CA ASP A 115 3.98 2.14 6.64
C ASP A 115 3.63 0.71 6.20
N ASP A 116 3.33 -0.19 7.13
CA ASP A 116 2.93 -1.57 6.80
C ASP A 116 1.57 -1.61 6.12
N TYR A 117 0.60 -0.84 6.64
CA TYR A 117 -0.71 -0.69 6.03
C TYR A 117 -0.59 -0.13 4.61
N LEU A 118 0.20 0.93 4.44
CA LEU A 118 0.38 1.58 3.15
C LEU A 118 1.07 0.65 2.15
N TRP A 119 2.13 -0.06 2.56
CA TRP A 119 2.79 -1.05 1.70
C TRP A 119 1.81 -2.13 1.24
N LEU A 120 0.95 -2.66 2.13
CA LEU A 120 -0.05 -3.65 1.75
C LEU A 120 -1.04 -3.11 0.73
N LYS A 121 -1.65 -1.95 0.99
CA LYS A 121 -2.64 -1.36 0.08
C LYS A 121 -2.05 -0.98 -1.27
N LEU A 122 -0.80 -0.51 -1.32
CA LEU A 122 -0.11 -0.25 -2.58
C LEU A 122 0.24 -1.55 -3.32
N SER A 123 0.61 -2.61 -2.61
CA SER A 123 1.01 -3.88 -3.23
C SER A 123 -0.13 -4.59 -3.97
N ILE A 124 -1.37 -4.41 -3.52
CA ILE A 124 -2.57 -5.05 -4.10
C ILE A 124 -3.19 -4.25 -5.25
N ILE A 125 -2.76 -3.00 -5.49
CA ILE A 125 -3.25 -2.20 -6.62
C ILE A 125 -2.52 -2.68 -7.88
N LYS A 126 -3.28 -3.18 -8.86
CA LYS A 126 -2.77 -3.60 -10.19
C LYS A 126 -3.60 -2.99 -11.29
N THR A 127 -2.95 -2.47 -12.34
CA THR A 127 -3.65 -1.93 -13.51
C THR A 127 -4.19 -3.08 -14.34
N ARG A 128 -5.51 -3.33 -14.26
CA ARG A 128 -6.19 -4.30 -15.11
C ARG A 128 -6.86 -3.54 -16.28
N PRO A 129 -6.49 -3.81 -17.54
CA PRO A 129 -7.01 -3.06 -18.68
C PRO A 129 -8.52 -3.24 -18.91
N ASN A 130 -9.13 -4.31 -18.36
CA ASN A 130 -10.52 -4.71 -18.61
C ASN A 130 -11.29 -5.12 -17.33
N SER A 131 -10.89 -4.70 -16.13
CA SER A 131 -11.65 -5.12 -14.94
C SER A 131 -12.97 -4.37 -14.80
N ASP A 132 -14.03 -5.13 -14.60
CA ASP A 132 -15.29 -4.72 -13.97
C ASP A 132 -15.04 -3.78 -12.79
N SER A 133 -16.03 -2.92 -12.53
CA SER A 133 -16.08 -1.81 -11.57
C SER A 133 -15.72 -2.09 -10.10
N ASP A 134 -15.29 -3.30 -9.74
CA ASP A 134 -15.10 -3.77 -8.36
C ASP A 134 -13.62 -3.84 -7.92
N SER A 135 -12.65 -3.44 -8.76
CA SER A 135 -11.24 -3.44 -8.36
C SER A 135 -10.85 -2.21 -7.55
N PHE A 136 -10.24 -2.39 -6.38
CA PHE A 136 -9.67 -1.29 -5.57
C PHE A 136 -8.53 -0.58 -6.32
N THR A 137 -8.73 0.70 -6.62
CA THR A 137 -7.80 1.51 -7.41
C THR A 137 -6.91 2.40 -6.55
N TYR A 138 -5.90 3.01 -7.19
CA TYR A 138 -5.08 4.03 -6.55
C TYR A 138 -5.89 5.26 -6.11
N SER A 139 -6.89 5.65 -6.90
CA SER A 139 -7.81 6.75 -6.54
C SER A 139 -8.64 6.40 -5.31
N ASP A 140 -9.10 5.15 -5.19
CA ASP A 140 -9.83 4.69 -4.00
C ASP A 140 -8.97 4.76 -2.74
N LEU A 141 -7.69 4.36 -2.83
CA LEU A 141 -6.74 4.49 -1.72
C LEU A 141 -6.52 5.95 -1.32
N GLN A 142 -6.30 6.84 -2.30
CA GLN A 142 -6.12 8.27 -2.04
C GLN A 142 -7.37 8.85 -1.34
N LYS A 143 -8.57 8.47 -1.83
CA LYS A 143 -9.84 8.94 -1.29
C LYS A 143 -10.05 8.46 0.15
N MET A 144 -9.78 7.19 0.41
CA MET A 144 -9.85 6.61 1.75
C MET A 144 -8.95 7.36 2.74
N ILE A 145 -7.70 7.63 2.35
CA ILE A 145 -6.74 8.34 3.21
C ILE A 145 -7.17 9.79 3.47
N LEU A 146 -7.57 10.52 2.42
CA LEU A 146 -7.83 11.95 2.50
C LEU A 146 -9.22 12.28 3.06
N GLU A 147 -10.25 11.59 2.59
CA GLU A 147 -11.65 11.94 2.84
C GLU A 147 -12.29 11.07 3.94
N GLU A 148 -11.98 9.77 3.97
CA GLU A 148 -12.65 8.84 4.91
C GLU A 148 -11.93 8.76 6.26
N TYR A 149 -10.61 8.60 6.25
CA TYR A 149 -9.79 8.62 7.46
C TYR A 149 -9.48 10.06 7.89
N GLY A 150 -8.86 10.84 7.00
CA GLY A 150 -8.57 12.26 7.20
C GLY A 150 -7.72 12.57 8.44
N GLU A 151 -7.62 13.85 8.79
CA GLU A 151 -6.75 14.35 9.88
C GLU A 151 -7.08 13.72 11.25
N THR A 152 -8.36 13.45 11.54
CA THR A 152 -8.83 12.92 12.83
C THR A 152 -8.34 11.51 13.08
N HIS A 153 -8.48 10.61 12.10
CA HIS A 153 -8.04 9.22 12.23
C HIS A 153 -6.54 9.11 12.50
N TYR A 154 -5.74 9.95 11.84
CA TYR A 154 -4.28 9.93 11.98
C TYR A 154 -3.77 10.73 13.18
N HIS A 155 -4.65 11.33 14.00
CA HIS A 155 -4.26 12.26 15.06
C HIS A 155 -3.27 13.32 14.53
N ALA A 156 -3.59 13.93 13.39
CA ALA A 156 -2.61 14.63 12.56
C ALA A 156 -1.87 15.76 13.29
N TYR A 157 -2.49 16.48 14.22
CA TYR A 157 -1.80 17.52 15.00
C TYR A 157 -0.84 16.96 16.07
N GLU A 158 -1.08 15.75 16.57
CA GLU A 158 -0.19 15.05 17.50
C GLU A 158 0.97 14.37 16.76
N LYS A 159 0.70 13.86 15.55
CA LYS A 159 1.66 13.12 14.71
C LYS A 159 1.73 13.70 13.28
N PRO A 160 2.10 14.98 13.11
CA PRO A 160 1.98 15.67 11.81
C PRO A 160 2.83 15.07 10.70
N LEU A 161 4.00 14.55 11.05
CA LEU A 161 4.89 13.94 10.07
C LEU A 161 4.34 12.61 9.54
N VAL A 162 3.59 11.85 10.34
CA VAL A 162 2.99 10.58 9.90
C VAL A 162 1.90 10.86 8.87
N TYR A 163 0.99 11.79 9.16
CA TYR A 163 -0.07 12.15 8.22
C TYR A 163 0.50 12.75 6.92
N PHE A 164 1.47 13.65 7.04
CA PHE A 164 2.20 14.20 5.90
C PHE A 164 2.86 13.10 5.05
N GLN A 165 3.52 12.12 5.69
CA GLN A 165 4.17 11.00 5.01
C GLN A 165 3.15 10.14 4.25
N VAL A 166 2.02 9.78 4.87
CA VAL A 166 0.99 8.96 4.22
C VAL A 166 0.42 9.67 2.98
N LEU A 167 0.12 10.96 3.07
CA LEU A 167 -0.33 11.75 1.91
C LEU A 167 0.75 11.83 0.82
N THR A 168 1.99 12.12 1.19
CA THR A 168 3.12 12.24 0.24
C THR A 168 3.43 10.93 -0.46
N LEU A 169 3.45 9.81 0.28
CA LEU A 169 3.72 8.47 -0.27
C LEU A 169 2.57 7.95 -1.13
N THR A 170 1.37 8.53 -1.02
CA THR A 170 0.24 8.30 -1.94
C THR A 170 0.09 9.41 -2.98
N GLY A 171 1.13 10.21 -3.20
CA GLY A 171 1.18 11.24 -4.26
C GLY A 171 0.18 12.38 -4.08
N GLN A 172 -0.39 12.55 -2.89
CA GLN A 172 -1.34 13.61 -2.57
C GLN A 172 -0.58 14.84 -2.05
N PHE A 173 0.27 15.40 -2.90
CA PHE A 173 1.22 16.44 -2.50
C PHE A 173 0.56 17.75 -2.07
N GLU A 174 -0.50 18.17 -2.77
CA GLU A 174 -1.23 19.39 -2.51
C GLU A 174 -1.85 19.42 -1.11
N PRO A 175 -2.66 18.44 -0.69
CA PRO A 175 -3.16 18.40 0.68
C PRO A 175 -2.04 18.14 1.71
N ALA A 176 -0.98 17.38 1.36
CA ALA A 176 0.14 17.15 2.27
C ALA A 176 0.85 18.46 2.64
N ILE A 177 1.20 19.26 1.63
CA ILE A 177 1.87 20.55 1.81
C ILE A 177 0.95 21.53 2.49
N GLU A 178 -0.33 21.57 2.09
CA GLU A 178 -1.28 22.48 2.70
C GLU A 178 -1.42 22.21 4.20
N PHE A 179 -1.62 20.95 4.60
CA PHE A 179 -1.65 20.55 6.00
C PHE A 179 -0.36 20.94 6.74
N LEU A 180 0.80 20.62 6.16
CA LEU A 180 2.09 20.92 6.76
C LEU A 180 2.31 22.43 6.95
N SER A 181 1.80 23.25 6.03
CA SER A 181 1.91 24.71 6.06
C SER A 181 1.11 25.37 7.19
N ARG A 182 0.04 24.72 7.68
CA ARG A 182 -0.75 25.19 8.83
C ARG A 182 0.04 25.16 10.14
N ILE A 183 1.10 24.35 10.20
CA ILE A 183 1.92 24.17 11.40
C ILE A 183 3.11 25.12 11.33
N GLN A 184 3.13 26.13 12.21
CA GLN A 184 4.14 27.21 12.17
C GLN A 184 5.59 26.70 12.08
N ARG A 185 5.92 25.62 12.80
CA ARG A 185 7.26 25.01 12.77
C ARG A 185 7.64 24.47 11.39
N TYR A 186 6.67 24.01 10.60
CA TYR A 186 6.89 23.37 9.30
C TYR A 186 6.50 24.21 8.10
N GLN A 187 5.97 25.42 8.31
CA GLN A 187 5.53 26.32 7.26
C GLN A 187 6.59 26.54 6.18
N VAL A 188 7.82 26.90 6.59
CA VAL A 188 8.94 27.13 5.66
C VAL A 188 9.28 25.85 4.87
N HIS A 189 9.21 24.67 5.50
CA HIS A 189 9.44 23.41 4.81
C HIS A 189 8.37 23.15 3.74
N GLY A 190 7.09 23.39 4.06
CA GLY A 190 5.99 23.28 3.11
C GLY A 190 6.19 24.16 1.88
N VAL A 191 6.61 25.42 2.05
CA VAL A 191 6.91 26.33 0.93
C VAL A 191 8.02 25.79 0.03
N HIS A 192 9.16 25.37 0.61
CA HIS A 192 10.29 24.88 -0.18
C HIS A 192 9.94 23.58 -0.92
N MET A 193 9.19 22.67 -0.29
CA MET A 193 8.71 21.45 -0.93
C MET A 193 7.74 21.76 -2.09
N ALA A 194 6.83 22.73 -1.92
CA ALA A 194 5.92 23.17 -2.97
C ALA A 194 6.67 23.73 -4.18
N LEU A 195 7.67 24.58 -3.94
CA LEU A 195 8.52 25.13 -5.02
C LEU A 195 9.26 24.03 -5.77
N ALA A 196 9.85 23.07 -5.04
CA ALA A 196 10.55 21.94 -5.66
C ALA A 196 9.61 21.06 -6.51
N LEU A 197 8.42 20.71 -6.00
CA LEU A 197 7.44 19.93 -6.76
C LEU A 197 6.87 20.69 -7.95
N HIS A 198 6.72 22.02 -7.84
CA HIS A 198 6.30 22.86 -8.94
C HIS A 198 7.34 22.89 -10.06
N ASP A 199 8.62 23.00 -9.73
CA ASP A 199 9.75 23.01 -10.69
C ASP A 199 9.84 21.70 -11.50
N VAL A 200 9.47 20.57 -10.88
CA VAL A 200 9.42 19.26 -11.56
C VAL A 200 8.04 18.90 -12.12
N TYR A 201 7.10 19.86 -12.21
CA TYR A 201 5.74 19.67 -12.75
C TYR A 201 4.89 18.60 -12.04
N MET A 202 5.16 18.34 -10.75
CA MET A 202 4.42 17.38 -9.93
C MET A 202 3.39 18.03 -9.01
N LEU A 203 3.30 19.37 -8.99
CA LEU A 203 2.33 20.11 -8.19
C LEU A 203 1.23 20.71 -9.07
N GLY A 204 -0.01 20.31 -8.84
CA GLY A 204 -1.20 20.88 -9.47
C GLY A 204 -1.55 22.26 -8.90
N THR A 205 -1.55 23.28 -9.74
CA THR A 205 -1.99 24.65 -9.37
C THR A 205 -3.38 24.96 -9.91
N PRO A 206 -4.20 25.76 -9.21
CA PRO A 206 -5.50 26.17 -9.72
C PRO A 206 -5.39 27.09 -10.94
N ARG A 207 -6.40 27.10 -11.80
CA ARG A 207 -6.47 28.02 -12.98
C ARG A 207 -6.56 29.49 -12.58
N ASN A 208 -7.09 29.78 -11.40
CA ASN A 208 -7.31 31.12 -10.90
C ASN A 208 -6.47 31.36 -9.64
N VAL A 209 -5.60 32.38 -9.68
CA VAL A 209 -4.76 32.80 -8.54
C VAL A 209 -5.58 33.26 -7.32
N GLN A 210 -6.83 33.64 -7.51
CA GLN A 210 -7.74 34.01 -6.43
C GLN A 210 -8.39 32.82 -5.73
N ALA A 211 -8.22 31.59 -6.24
CA ALA A 211 -8.74 30.38 -5.60
C ALA A 211 -8.18 30.20 -4.18
N PRO A 212 -8.87 29.50 -3.27
CA PRO A 212 -8.35 29.20 -1.93
C PRO A 212 -6.99 28.48 -1.96
N LEU A 213 -6.33 28.37 -0.80
CA LEU A 213 -5.03 27.68 -0.69
C LEU A 213 -5.08 26.25 -1.24
N LEU A 214 -6.14 25.51 -0.91
CA LEU A 214 -6.44 24.20 -1.46
C LEU A 214 -7.81 24.25 -2.15
N SER A 215 -7.91 23.71 -3.35
CA SER A 215 -9.14 23.73 -4.14
C SER A 215 -9.34 22.43 -4.94
N VAL A 216 -10.55 22.23 -5.42
CA VAL A 216 -10.93 21.14 -6.34
C VAL A 216 -11.30 21.77 -7.68
N ASP A 217 -10.76 21.25 -8.78
CA ASP A 217 -11.21 21.58 -10.14
C ASP A 217 -12.25 20.55 -10.58
N THR A 218 -13.29 20.97 -11.31
CA THR A 218 -14.36 20.08 -11.76
C THR A 218 -13.91 19.08 -12.82
N ASP A 219 -12.83 19.41 -13.54
CA ASP A 219 -12.26 18.56 -14.58
C ASP A 219 -11.27 17.52 -14.01
N ASP A 220 -10.95 17.59 -12.72
CA ASP A 220 -9.99 16.70 -12.08
C ASP A 220 -10.64 15.38 -11.61
N PRO A 221 -9.91 14.25 -11.68
CA PRO A 221 -10.36 13.01 -11.08
C PRO A 221 -10.39 13.15 -9.54
N VAL A 222 -11.41 12.59 -8.90
CA VAL A 222 -11.49 12.50 -7.43
C VAL A 222 -10.36 11.56 -6.94
N PRO A 223 -9.67 11.84 -5.82
CA PRO A 223 -9.83 12.96 -4.89
C PRO A 223 -8.79 14.09 -5.10
N LEU A 224 -8.34 14.32 -6.34
CA LEU A 224 -7.26 15.26 -6.62
C LEU A 224 -7.59 16.67 -6.11
N ARG A 225 -6.56 17.36 -5.63
CA ARG A 225 -6.63 18.75 -5.15
C ARG A 225 -5.59 19.59 -5.87
N ARG A 226 -5.82 20.90 -5.92
CA ARG A 226 -4.90 21.90 -6.47
C ARG A 226 -4.43 22.83 -5.37
N LEU A 227 -3.12 23.03 -5.25
CA LEU A 227 -2.49 23.93 -4.30
C LEU A 227 -2.22 25.29 -4.94
N ASN A 228 -2.73 26.36 -4.34
CA ASN A 228 -2.45 27.71 -4.79
C ASN A 228 -1.08 28.18 -4.28
N LEU A 229 -0.05 27.93 -5.07
CA LEU A 229 1.32 28.30 -4.76
C LEU A 229 1.50 29.81 -4.50
N ALA A 230 0.78 30.67 -5.22
CA ALA A 230 0.87 32.12 -5.05
C ALA A 230 0.30 32.62 -3.71
N ARG A 231 -0.64 31.87 -3.10
CA ARG A 231 -1.15 32.15 -1.75
C ARG A 231 -0.30 31.53 -0.63
N LEU A 232 0.48 30.50 -0.97
CA LEU A 232 1.37 29.84 -0.03
C LEU A 232 2.64 30.68 0.24
N LEU A 233 3.09 31.43 -0.78
CA LEU A 233 4.20 32.39 -0.73
C LEU A 233 3.79 33.71 -0.08
#